data_AF-A0A5M8SKN4-F1
#
_entry.id   AF-A0A5M8SKN4-F1
#
_cell.length_a   1.000
_cell.length_b   1.000
_cell.length_c   1.000
_cell.angle_alpha   90.00
_cell.angle_beta   90.00
_cell.angle_gamma   90.00
#
_symmetry.space_group_name_H-M   'P 1'
#
loop_
_entity.id
_entity.type
_entity.pdbx_description
1 polymer ?
#
loop_
_entity_poly.entity_id
_entity_poly.type
_entity_poly.pdbx_seq_one_letter_code
_entity_poly.pdbx_strand_id
1 'polypeptide(L)'
;MSSWRLLGKLPPARSRERLGAQFLGDWNPWESPWIPSPARAIVVSDPHDPTRSRHVPLFSVEQNGARITFGAERALSGMWRFYVPAKPGEPSSFEASSANYEGFWRRSPSDPDDLPWPQPDPLWGTRISFLIALDRVEANAEPIPSRGFSFCRLCHCRNGSRSYRFCDWEWPEGLRHYIAKHQVRPSARFEQFIRTYALFRKGTGRA
;
A
#
# COMPACT_ATOMS: atom_id res chain seq x y z
N MET A 1 5.48 12.66 8.26
CA MET A 1 4.06 12.67 7.85
C MET A 1 3.88 13.84 6.90
N SER A 2 2.96 13.74 5.95
CA SER A 2 2.65 14.83 5.03
C SER A 2 1.17 15.19 5.17
N SER A 3 0.85 16.47 5.03
CA SER A 3 -0.52 16.95 5.06
C SER A 3 -1.17 16.83 3.68
N TRP A 4 -2.36 16.25 3.66
CA TRP A 4 -3.18 16.04 2.46
C TRP A 4 -4.60 16.49 2.72
N ARG A 5 -5.36 16.73 1.65
CA ARG A 5 -6.81 16.95 1.75
C ARG A 5 -7.55 16.18 0.68
N LEU A 6 -8.78 15.76 0.99
CA LEU A 6 -9.68 15.21 -0.01
C LEU A 6 -10.20 16.37 -0.86
N LEU A 7 -9.79 16.40 -2.13
CA LEU A 7 -10.25 17.42 -3.08
C LEU A 7 -11.69 17.17 -3.52
N GLY A 8 -12.09 15.90 -3.66
CA GLY A 8 -13.47 15.52 -3.92
C GLY A 8 -13.62 14.11 -4.49
N LYS A 9 -14.82 13.83 -5.03
CA LYS A 9 -15.20 12.53 -5.56
C LYS A 9 -15.80 12.68 -6.95
N LEU A 10 -15.42 11.81 -7.88
CA LEU A 10 -15.97 11.80 -9.23
C LEU A 10 -16.41 10.38 -9.64
N PRO A 11 -17.47 10.22 -10.45
CA PRO A 11 -17.82 8.93 -10.98
C PRO A 11 -16.74 8.42 -11.95
N PRO A 12 -16.70 7.11 -12.23
CA PRO A 12 -15.86 6.61 -13.32
C PRO A 12 -16.38 7.21 -14.63
N ALA A 13 -15.52 7.92 -15.34
CA ALA A 13 -15.86 8.49 -16.63
C ALA A 13 -15.78 7.41 -17.72
N ARG A 14 -16.85 7.29 -18.52
CA ARG A 14 -17.02 6.23 -19.53
C ARG A 14 -17.08 6.74 -20.97
N SER A 15 -17.10 8.05 -21.17
CA SER A 15 -17.12 8.70 -22.49
C SER A 15 -16.31 9.99 -22.47
N ARG A 16 -15.80 10.42 -23.62
CA ARG A 16 -15.03 11.66 -23.77
C ARG A 16 -15.79 12.91 -23.32
N GLU A 17 -17.06 12.98 -23.65
CA GLU A 17 -17.95 14.05 -23.20
C GLU A 17 -18.07 14.09 -21.67
N ARG A 18 -18.26 12.94 -21.02
CA ARG A 18 -18.32 12.85 -19.55
C ARG A 18 -16.98 13.13 -18.87
N LEU A 19 -15.86 12.82 -19.53
CA LEU A 19 -14.52 13.18 -19.04
C LEU A 19 -14.40 14.70 -18.99
N GLY A 20 -14.80 15.40 -20.06
CA GLY A 20 -14.71 16.86 -20.17
C GLY A 20 -15.67 17.66 -19.28
N ALA A 21 -16.69 17.02 -18.70
CA ALA A 21 -17.68 17.69 -17.83
C ALA A 21 -17.43 17.53 -16.32
N GLN A 22 -16.38 16.80 -15.92
CA GLN A 22 -16.12 16.47 -14.52
C GLN A 22 -14.95 17.28 -13.96
N PHE A 23 -15.23 18.12 -12.96
CA PHE A 23 -14.25 19.00 -12.35
C PHE A 23 -14.26 18.89 -10.83
N LEU A 24 -13.11 19.15 -10.23
CA LEU A 24 -12.88 19.31 -8.81
C LEU A 24 -12.31 20.71 -8.57
N GLY A 25 -13.20 21.70 -8.35
CA GLY A 25 -12.83 23.11 -8.49
C GLY A 25 -12.53 23.42 -9.95
N ASP A 26 -11.38 24.03 -10.23
CA ASP A 26 -10.96 24.37 -11.59
C ASP A 26 -10.13 23.26 -12.27
N TRP A 27 -10.05 22.08 -11.65
CA TRP A 27 -9.22 20.98 -12.12
C TRP A 27 -10.04 19.80 -12.62
N ASN A 28 -9.78 19.36 -13.84
CA ASN A 28 -10.31 18.11 -14.38
C ASN A 28 -9.22 17.02 -14.34
N PRO A 29 -9.31 16.03 -13.44
CA PRO A 29 -8.31 14.98 -13.36
C PRO A 29 -8.26 14.11 -14.62
N TRP A 30 -9.28 14.15 -15.47
CA TRP A 30 -9.41 13.27 -16.62
C TRP A 30 -8.86 13.84 -17.93
N GLU A 31 -8.55 15.13 -17.98
CA GLU A 31 -8.09 15.82 -19.19
C GLU A 31 -6.72 15.34 -19.67
N SER A 32 -5.94 14.73 -18.78
CA SER A 32 -4.58 14.33 -19.07
C SER A 32 -4.27 12.94 -18.51
N PRO A 33 -3.39 12.18 -19.18
CA PRO A 33 -3.04 10.84 -18.75
C PRO A 33 -2.32 10.87 -17.40
N TRP A 34 -2.69 9.93 -16.53
CA TRP A 34 -2.05 9.81 -15.22
C TRP A 34 -0.73 9.06 -15.34
N ILE A 35 0.33 9.66 -14.81
CA ILE A 35 1.64 9.04 -14.73
C ILE A 35 1.81 8.52 -13.30
N PRO A 36 1.99 7.21 -13.06
CA PRO A 36 2.27 6.68 -11.73
C PRO A 36 3.48 7.39 -11.10
N SER A 37 3.34 7.83 -9.85
CA SER A 37 4.45 8.44 -9.12
C SER A 37 5.37 7.37 -8.55
N PRO A 38 6.71 7.57 -8.55
CA PRO A 38 7.63 6.69 -7.83
C PRO A 38 7.52 6.84 -6.31
N ALA A 39 6.86 7.90 -5.84
CA ALA A 39 6.62 8.09 -4.42
C ALA A 39 5.69 7.00 -3.86
N ARG A 40 5.93 6.62 -2.60
CA ARG A 40 5.12 5.62 -1.90
C ARG A 40 3.67 6.08 -1.82
N ALA A 41 2.75 5.12 -1.85
CA ALA A 41 1.34 5.37 -1.57
C ALA A 41 1.21 6.06 -0.21
N ILE A 42 0.26 6.99 -0.12
CA ILE A 42 -0.13 7.55 1.18
C ILE A 42 -1.13 6.62 1.83
N VAL A 43 -1.12 6.60 3.16
CA VAL A 43 -2.04 5.82 3.96
C VAL A 43 -3.02 6.79 4.61
N VAL A 44 -4.30 6.65 4.26
CA VAL A 44 -5.38 7.50 4.77
C VAL A 44 -6.36 6.66 5.58
N SER A 45 -6.99 7.24 6.60
CA SER A 45 -8.05 6.55 7.35
C SER A 45 -9.28 6.36 6.45
N ASP A 46 -9.94 5.21 6.55
CA ASP A 46 -11.19 4.99 5.82
C ASP A 46 -12.29 5.88 6.42
N PRO A 47 -12.95 6.75 5.62
CA PRO A 47 -13.99 7.63 6.13
C PRO A 47 -15.22 6.91 6.67
N HIS A 48 -15.41 5.63 6.33
CA HIS A 48 -16.52 4.81 6.83
C HIS A 48 -16.12 3.90 7.99
N ASP A 49 -14.82 3.68 8.18
CA ASP A 49 -14.28 2.83 9.23
C ASP A 49 -12.89 3.34 9.64
N PRO A 50 -12.80 4.26 10.60
CA PRO A 50 -11.52 4.85 11.02
C PRO A 50 -10.49 3.82 11.54
N THR A 51 -10.92 2.59 11.83
CA THR A 51 -10.02 1.50 12.24
C THR A 51 -9.29 0.87 11.04
N ARG A 52 -9.77 1.14 9.82
CA ARG A 52 -9.17 0.69 8.57
C ARG A 52 -8.39 1.82 7.93
N SER A 53 -7.27 1.45 7.33
CA SER A 53 -6.46 2.34 6.53
C SER A 53 -6.56 1.97 5.06
N ARG A 54 -6.39 2.94 4.18
CA ARG A 54 -6.39 2.77 2.73
C ARG A 54 -5.08 3.25 2.16
N HIS A 55 -4.48 2.43 1.30
CA HIS A 55 -3.29 2.79 0.55
C HIS A 55 -3.74 3.48 -0.74
N VAL A 56 -3.52 4.79 -0.82
CA VAL A 56 -3.89 5.61 -1.97
C VAL A 56 -2.64 5.77 -2.84
N PRO A 57 -2.60 5.14 -4.03
CA PRO A 57 -1.48 5.30 -4.95
C PRO A 57 -1.39 6.76 -5.41
N LEU A 58 -0.16 7.20 -5.60
CA LEU A 58 0.14 8.55 -6.06
C LEU A 58 0.36 8.55 -7.57
N PHE A 59 -0.16 9.60 -8.20
CA PHE A 59 -0.02 9.88 -9.62
C PHE A 59 0.45 11.32 -9.81
N SER A 60 0.96 11.59 -10.99
CA SER A 60 1.24 12.94 -11.45
C SER A 60 0.66 13.19 -12.83
N VAL A 61 0.37 14.45 -13.10
CA VAL A 61 -0.12 14.94 -14.39
C VAL A 61 0.60 16.23 -14.75
N GLU A 62 0.91 16.44 -16.02
CA GLU A 62 1.43 17.70 -16.53
C GLU A 62 0.26 18.56 -16.99
N GLN A 63 0.11 19.75 -16.42
CA GLN A 63 -0.95 20.69 -16.79
C GLN A 63 -0.39 22.11 -16.80
N ASN A 64 -0.57 22.83 -17.91
CA ASN A 64 -0.08 24.20 -18.09
C ASN A 64 1.42 24.37 -17.78
N GLY A 65 2.24 23.36 -18.11
CA GLY A 65 3.68 23.35 -17.86
C GLY A 65 4.08 23.09 -16.40
N ALA A 66 3.13 22.73 -15.54
CA ALA A 66 3.39 22.35 -14.16
C ALA A 66 3.02 20.87 -13.91
N ARG A 67 3.88 20.19 -13.15
CA ARG A 67 3.64 18.83 -12.68
C ARG A 67 2.83 18.85 -11.38
N ILE A 68 1.62 18.32 -11.42
CA ILE A 68 0.73 18.21 -10.26
C ILE A 68 0.79 16.76 -9.75
N THR A 69 1.04 16.58 -8.45
CA THR A 69 0.98 15.26 -7.79
C THR A 69 -0.29 15.13 -6.97
N PHE A 70 -0.97 13.99 -7.07
CA PHE A 70 -2.21 13.71 -6.36
C PHE A 70 -2.32 12.22 -6.00
N GLY A 71 -3.11 11.90 -4.99
CA GLY A 71 -3.52 10.53 -4.69
C GLY A 71 -4.88 10.23 -5.31
N ALA A 72 -5.07 9.03 -5.86
CA ALA A 72 -6.36 8.61 -6.36
C ALA A 72 -6.67 7.15 -5.99
N GLU A 73 -7.87 6.90 -5.50
CA GLU A 73 -8.38 5.53 -5.27
C GLU A 73 -9.81 5.39 -5.79
N ARG A 74 -10.20 4.16 -6.07
CA ARG A 74 -11.58 3.81 -6.38
C ARG A 74 -12.26 3.26 -5.13
N ALA A 75 -13.28 3.95 -4.65
CA ALA A 75 -14.09 3.53 -3.52
C ALA A 75 -14.96 2.31 -3.89
N LEU A 76 -15.49 1.62 -2.87
CA LEU A 76 -16.41 0.48 -3.05
C LEU A 76 -17.69 0.86 -3.81
N SER A 77 -18.13 2.12 -3.70
CA SER A 77 -19.25 2.65 -4.49
C SER A 77 -18.93 2.81 -5.98
N GLY A 78 -17.70 2.52 -6.40
CA GLY A 78 -17.21 2.72 -7.76
C GLY A 78 -16.74 4.15 -8.06
N MET A 79 -17.01 5.11 -7.17
CA MET A 79 -16.55 6.50 -7.26
C MET A 79 -15.04 6.60 -7.05
N TRP A 80 -14.39 7.49 -7.78
CA TRP A 80 -13.01 7.89 -7.54
C TRP A 80 -12.95 8.94 -6.44
N ARG A 81 -11.93 8.87 -5.58
CA ARG A 81 -11.58 9.88 -4.58
C ARG A 81 -10.22 10.45 -4.91
N PHE A 82 -10.10 11.76 -4.84
CA PHE A 82 -8.90 12.49 -5.21
C PHE A 82 -8.35 13.25 -4.01
N TYR A 83 -7.07 13.07 -3.75
CA TYR A 83 -6.35 13.69 -2.65
C TYR A 83 -5.23 14.56 -3.19
N VAL A 84 -5.05 15.75 -2.65
CA VAL A 84 -3.95 16.64 -3.04
C VAL A 84 -3.12 17.01 -1.82
N PRO A 85 -1.81 17.29 -1.99
CA PRO A 85 -1.01 17.87 -0.91
C PRO A 85 -1.67 19.16 -0.38
N ALA A 86 -1.58 19.36 0.93
CA ALA A 86 -2.11 20.53 1.62
C ALA A 86 -1.05 21.10 2.56
N LYS A 87 -1.17 22.38 2.93
CA LYS A 87 -0.34 22.91 4.02
C LYS A 87 -0.89 22.44 5.36
N PRO A 88 -0.05 22.13 6.36
CA PRO A 88 -0.51 21.85 7.71
C PRO A 88 -1.42 22.97 8.24
N GLY A 89 -2.60 22.60 8.74
CA GLY A 89 -3.59 23.54 9.29
C GLY A 89 -4.57 24.12 8.27
N GLU A 90 -4.45 23.82 6.98
CA GLU A 90 -5.49 24.20 6.00
C GLU A 90 -6.84 23.53 6.33
N PRO A 91 -7.98 24.19 6.08
CA PRO A 91 -9.29 23.59 6.28
C PRO A 91 -9.42 22.25 5.54
N SER A 92 -9.92 21.23 6.24
CA SER A 92 -10.08 19.85 5.74
C SER A 92 -8.79 19.10 5.38
N SER A 93 -7.63 19.63 5.77
CA SER A 93 -6.38 18.89 5.70
C SER A 93 -6.27 17.85 6.82
N PHE A 94 -5.54 16.77 6.56
CA PHE A 94 -5.28 15.68 7.48
C PHE A 94 -3.86 15.16 7.27
N GLU A 95 -3.28 14.59 8.32
CA GLU A 95 -1.97 13.96 8.24
C GLU A 95 -2.10 12.56 7.64
N ALA A 96 -1.32 12.30 6.60
CA ALA A 96 -1.15 10.97 6.01
C ALA A 96 0.24 10.43 6.32
N SER A 97 0.30 9.14 6.63
CA SER A 97 1.57 8.41 6.68
C SER A 97 1.92 7.86 5.30
N SER A 98 3.18 7.46 5.12
CA SER A 98 3.61 6.73 3.93
C SER A 98 3.46 5.23 4.17
N ALA A 99 3.08 4.49 3.13
CA ALA A 99 3.07 3.03 3.18
C ALA A 99 4.47 2.49 3.52
N ASN A 100 4.51 1.46 4.37
CA ASN A 100 5.69 0.68 4.66
C ASN A 100 5.61 -0.62 3.87
N TYR A 101 6.78 -1.09 3.42
CA TYR A 101 6.90 -2.27 2.57
C TYR A 101 7.88 -3.23 3.23
N GLU A 102 7.50 -4.50 3.33
CA GLU A 102 8.37 -5.59 3.81
C GLU A 102 8.38 -6.72 2.79
N GLY A 103 9.51 -7.41 2.61
CA GLY A 103 9.56 -8.59 1.76
C GLY A 103 9.67 -8.34 0.26
N PHE A 104 9.79 -7.07 -0.15
CA PHE A 104 10.10 -6.68 -1.52
C PHE A 104 11.62 -6.64 -1.69
N TRP A 105 12.12 -7.51 -2.56
CA TRP A 105 13.56 -7.72 -2.74
C TRP A 105 13.99 -7.28 -4.14
N ARG A 106 15.22 -6.76 -4.25
CA ARG A 106 15.87 -6.50 -5.55
C ARG A 106 16.03 -7.78 -6.37
N ARG A 107 16.19 -7.66 -7.69
CA ARG A 107 16.19 -8.84 -8.59
C ARG A 107 17.46 -9.68 -8.44
N SER A 108 18.60 -9.04 -8.28
CA SER A 108 19.91 -9.68 -8.06
C SER A 108 20.70 -8.95 -6.97
N PRO A 109 21.76 -9.56 -6.40
CA PRO A 109 22.61 -8.89 -5.39
C PRO A 109 23.34 -7.65 -5.90
N SER A 110 23.52 -7.53 -7.22
CA SER A 110 24.23 -6.42 -7.87
C SER A 110 23.29 -5.39 -8.50
N ASP A 111 21.98 -5.58 -8.35
CA ASP A 111 20.97 -4.67 -8.88
C ASP A 111 21.07 -3.31 -8.17
N PRO A 112 21.13 -2.17 -8.89
CA PRO A 112 21.21 -0.84 -8.30
C PRO A 112 19.92 -0.39 -7.59
N ASP A 113 18.84 -1.17 -7.67
CA ASP A 113 17.60 -0.90 -6.94
C ASP A 113 17.84 -0.72 -5.42
N ASP A 114 17.16 0.26 -4.82
CA ASP A 114 17.20 0.55 -3.38
C ASP A 114 16.51 -0.53 -2.50
N LEU A 115 16.10 -1.65 -3.08
CA LEU A 115 15.45 -2.75 -2.36
C LEU A 115 16.48 -3.66 -1.70
N PRO A 116 16.20 -4.18 -0.48
CA PRO A 116 17.11 -5.08 0.20
C PRO A 116 17.28 -6.41 -0.53
N TRP A 117 18.40 -7.09 -0.26
CA TRP A 117 18.59 -8.50 -0.60
C TRP A 117 18.18 -9.40 0.57
N PRO A 118 17.44 -10.49 0.36
CA PRO A 118 17.07 -11.39 1.44
C PRO A 118 18.32 -12.06 2.03
N GLN A 119 18.54 -11.85 3.34
CA GLN A 119 19.64 -12.44 4.08
C GLN A 119 19.09 -13.43 5.13
N PRO A 120 19.48 -14.72 5.07
CA PRO A 120 19.17 -15.69 6.12
C PRO A 120 19.74 -15.26 7.48
N ASP A 121 18.94 -15.40 8.54
CA ASP A 121 19.35 -15.25 9.94
C ASP A 121 19.07 -16.59 10.67
N PRO A 122 20.04 -17.51 10.71
CA PRO A 122 19.86 -18.82 11.34
C PRO A 122 19.73 -18.77 12.85
N LEU A 123 20.05 -17.63 13.48
CA LEU A 123 19.95 -17.44 14.93
C LEU A 123 18.57 -16.89 15.34
N TRP A 124 17.65 -16.67 14.40
CA TRP A 124 16.31 -16.17 14.69
C TRP A 124 15.40 -17.23 15.36
N GLY A 125 15.61 -17.43 16.66
CA GLY A 125 14.92 -18.45 17.46
C GLY A 125 13.39 -18.27 17.55
N THR A 126 12.87 -17.06 17.34
CA THR A 126 11.43 -16.78 17.45
C THR A 126 10.66 -16.94 16.14
N ARG A 127 11.29 -17.44 15.06
CA ARG A 127 10.70 -17.59 13.71
C ARG A 127 9.36 -18.30 13.69
N ILE A 128 9.22 -19.43 14.39
CA ILE A 128 7.98 -20.21 14.39
C ILE A 128 6.82 -19.42 15.01
N SER A 129 7.07 -18.74 16.15
CA SER A 129 6.07 -17.87 16.77
C SER A 129 5.65 -16.70 15.87
N PHE A 130 6.60 -16.17 15.09
CA PHE A 130 6.32 -15.10 14.12
C PHE A 130 5.44 -15.60 12.97
N LEU A 131 5.70 -16.79 12.41
CA LEU A 131 4.89 -17.36 11.33
C LEU A 131 3.43 -17.58 11.76
N ILE A 132 3.21 -18.03 13.00
CA ILE A 132 1.87 -18.19 13.59
C ILE A 132 1.18 -16.82 13.74
N ALA A 133 1.91 -15.80 14.17
CA ALA A 133 1.39 -14.44 14.27
C ALA A 133 1.05 -13.88 12.88
N LEU A 134 1.92 -14.10 11.89
CA LEU A 134 1.72 -13.71 10.50
C LEU A 134 0.46 -14.35 9.91
N ASP A 135 0.19 -15.64 10.15
CA ASP A 135 -1.06 -16.30 9.71
C ASP A 135 -2.31 -15.54 10.18
N ARG A 136 -2.32 -15.07 11.43
CA ARG A 136 -3.46 -14.34 12.00
C ARG A 136 -3.65 -12.97 11.35
N VAL A 137 -2.55 -12.27 11.08
CA VAL A 137 -2.60 -10.96 10.42
C VAL A 137 -3.01 -11.11 8.96
N GLU A 138 -2.44 -12.06 8.22
CA GLU A 138 -2.79 -12.33 6.82
C GLU A 138 -4.26 -12.73 6.64
N ALA A 139 -4.84 -13.45 7.61
CA ALA A 139 -6.27 -13.79 7.59
C ALA A 139 -7.21 -12.56 7.68
N ASN A 140 -6.71 -11.40 8.11
CA ASN A 140 -7.46 -10.14 8.19
C ASN A 140 -6.94 -9.06 7.23
N ALA A 141 -5.85 -9.34 6.50
CA ALA A 141 -5.27 -8.42 5.55
C ALA A 141 -6.06 -8.41 4.24
N GLU A 142 -6.08 -7.26 3.57
CA GLU A 142 -6.66 -7.14 2.22
C GLU A 142 -5.72 -7.81 1.20
N PRO A 143 -6.17 -8.83 0.45
CA PRO A 143 -5.38 -9.43 -0.60
C PRO A 143 -5.41 -8.56 -1.86
N ILE A 144 -4.23 -8.15 -2.34
CA ILE A 144 -4.06 -7.38 -3.57
C ILE A 144 -3.54 -8.32 -4.66
N PRO A 145 -4.34 -8.65 -5.69
CA PRO A 145 -3.87 -9.51 -6.77
C PRO A 145 -2.73 -8.83 -7.53
N SER A 146 -1.66 -9.57 -7.80
CA SER A 146 -0.61 -9.12 -8.71
C SER A 146 -0.90 -9.63 -10.14
N ARG A 147 -0.32 -8.98 -11.16
CA ARG A 147 -0.49 -9.38 -12.57
C ARG A 147 0.38 -10.58 -12.98
N GLY A 148 0.90 -11.35 -12.03
CA GLY A 148 1.82 -12.45 -12.34
C GLY A 148 2.22 -13.25 -11.10
N PHE A 149 3.36 -13.91 -11.19
CA PHE A 149 4.01 -14.57 -10.06
C PHE A 149 5.45 -14.12 -9.95
N SER A 150 6.01 -14.21 -8.74
CA SER A 150 7.43 -13.95 -8.50
C SER A 150 8.19 -15.26 -8.34
N PHE A 151 9.53 -15.19 -8.37
CA PHE A 151 10.40 -16.32 -8.05
C PHE A 151 11.23 -15.98 -6.81
N CYS A 152 11.43 -16.96 -5.93
CA CYS A 152 12.33 -16.83 -4.79
C CYS A 152 13.75 -16.50 -5.28
N ARG A 153 14.39 -15.49 -4.70
CA ARG A 153 15.76 -15.09 -5.07
C ARG A 153 16.84 -16.06 -4.58
N LEU A 154 16.50 -16.95 -3.66
CA LEU A 154 17.45 -17.87 -3.02
C LEU A 154 17.37 -19.31 -3.57
N CYS A 155 16.17 -19.79 -3.94
CA CYS A 155 15.98 -21.14 -4.48
C CYS A 155 15.29 -21.20 -5.85
N HIS A 156 14.91 -20.05 -6.41
CA HIS A 156 14.25 -19.94 -7.72
C HIS A 156 12.89 -20.67 -7.85
N CYS A 157 12.31 -21.16 -6.75
CA CYS A 157 10.94 -21.67 -6.76
C CYS A 157 9.92 -20.54 -6.99
N ARG A 158 8.77 -20.87 -7.58
CA ARG A 158 7.65 -19.93 -7.72
C ARG A 158 7.19 -19.45 -6.34
N ASN A 159 7.01 -18.15 -6.19
CA ASN A 159 6.84 -17.48 -4.91
C ASN A 159 5.70 -16.44 -4.92
N GLY A 160 4.47 -16.92 -4.72
CA GLY A 160 3.28 -16.10 -4.57
C GLY A 160 2.79 -15.39 -5.84
N SER A 161 1.56 -14.90 -5.78
CA SER A 161 0.90 -14.15 -6.88
C SER A 161 0.05 -12.95 -6.40
N ARG A 162 0.17 -12.58 -5.13
CA ARG A 162 -0.54 -11.47 -4.51
C ARG A 162 0.32 -10.79 -3.45
N SER A 163 -0.11 -9.60 -3.05
CA SER A 163 0.36 -8.90 -1.85
C SER A 163 -0.75 -8.87 -0.79
N TYR A 164 -0.37 -8.57 0.44
CA TYR A 164 -1.27 -8.31 1.55
C TYR A 164 -1.12 -6.85 1.99
N ARG A 165 -2.24 -6.19 2.29
CA ARG A 165 -2.27 -4.87 2.93
C ARG A 165 -2.96 -4.94 4.27
N PHE A 166 -2.33 -4.39 5.30
CA PHE A 166 -2.94 -4.24 6.61
C PHE A 166 -2.36 -3.01 7.31
N CYS A 167 -3.24 -2.12 7.78
CA CYS A 167 -2.86 -0.80 8.30
C CYS A 167 -1.96 -0.05 7.30
N ASP A 168 -0.78 0.39 7.74
CA ASP A 168 0.21 1.10 6.94
C ASP A 168 1.26 0.17 6.29
N TRP A 169 1.06 -1.15 6.30
CA TRP A 169 2.00 -2.13 5.72
C TRP A 169 1.45 -2.81 4.48
N GLU A 170 2.35 -3.06 3.52
CA GLU A 170 2.17 -3.98 2.41
C GLU A 170 3.34 -4.98 2.37
N TRP A 171 3.04 -6.25 2.09
CA TRP A 171 4.06 -7.29 1.88
C TRP A 171 3.60 -8.33 0.86
N PRO A 172 4.51 -8.95 0.07
CA PRO A 172 4.12 -9.98 -0.88
C PRO A 172 3.82 -11.29 -0.16
N GLU A 173 2.91 -12.09 -0.71
CA GLU A 173 2.64 -13.47 -0.25
C GLU A 173 3.92 -14.31 -0.16
N GLY A 174 4.88 -14.03 -1.06
CA GLY A 174 6.15 -14.72 -1.09
C GLY A 174 7.07 -14.48 0.10
N LEU A 175 6.82 -13.45 0.94
CA LEU A 175 7.59 -13.20 2.16
C LEU A 175 7.59 -14.43 3.08
N ARG A 176 6.44 -15.11 3.18
CA ARG A 176 6.27 -16.33 3.99
C ARG A 176 7.27 -17.43 3.61
N HIS A 177 7.54 -17.60 2.32
CA HIS A 177 8.50 -18.59 1.83
C HIS A 177 9.93 -18.26 2.27
N TYR A 178 10.35 -16.99 2.15
CA TYR A 178 11.67 -16.55 2.61
C TYR A 178 11.88 -16.81 4.10
N ILE A 179 10.87 -16.54 4.90
CA ILE A 179 10.90 -16.77 6.35
C ILE A 179 10.96 -18.27 6.65
N ALA A 180 10.01 -19.04 6.11
CA ALA A 180 9.84 -20.45 6.47
C ALA A 180 10.94 -21.37 5.91
N LYS A 181 11.42 -21.11 4.69
CA LYS A 181 12.39 -21.97 3.98
C LYS A 181 13.82 -21.45 4.06
N HIS A 182 14.01 -20.13 4.06
CA HIS A 182 15.33 -19.53 4.00
C HIS A 182 15.74 -18.79 5.28
N GLN A 183 14.90 -18.83 6.32
CA GLN A 183 15.21 -18.22 7.61
C GLN A 183 15.52 -16.73 7.50
N VAL A 184 15.00 -16.05 6.48
CA VAL A 184 15.16 -14.60 6.31
C VAL A 184 14.35 -13.93 7.40
N ARG A 185 15.01 -13.13 8.23
CA ARG A 185 14.34 -12.37 9.29
C ARG A 185 13.83 -11.04 8.72
N PRO A 186 12.55 -10.68 8.89
CA PRO A 186 12.02 -9.39 8.47
C PRO A 186 12.61 -8.26 9.32
N SER A 187 12.38 -7.01 8.92
CA SER A 187 12.78 -5.87 9.74
C SER A 187 12.16 -5.91 11.14
N ALA A 188 12.87 -5.39 12.15
CA ALA A 188 12.40 -5.37 13.53
C ALA A 188 11.06 -4.62 13.69
N ARG A 189 10.84 -3.56 12.91
CA ARG A 189 9.58 -2.79 12.92
C ARG A 189 8.41 -3.62 12.38
N PHE A 190 8.61 -4.38 11.30
CA PHE A 190 7.59 -5.30 10.80
C PHE A 190 7.36 -6.46 11.77
N GLU A 191 8.42 -6.98 12.39
CA GLU A 191 8.31 -8.02 13.43
C GLU A 191 7.40 -7.57 14.58
N GLN A 192 7.65 -6.38 15.11
CA GLN A 192 6.84 -5.77 16.16
C GLN A 192 5.39 -5.53 15.73
N PHE A 193 5.18 -5.05 14.50
CA PHE A 193 3.84 -4.84 13.92
C PHE A 193 3.03 -6.14 13.90
N ILE A 194 3.58 -7.22 13.33
CA ILE A 194 2.88 -8.51 13.25
C ILE A 194 2.55 -9.05 14.65
N ARG A 195 3.50 -8.96 15.60
CA ARG A 195 3.27 -9.39 16.98
C ARG A 195 2.15 -8.61 17.65
N THR A 196 2.13 -7.30 17.47
CA THR A 196 1.13 -6.40 18.05
C THR A 196 -0.27 -6.77 17.56
N TYR A 197 -0.45 -6.87 16.24
CA TYR A 197 -1.77 -7.11 15.66
C TYR A 197 -2.23 -8.58 15.74
N ALA A 198 -1.32 -9.54 15.87
CA ALA A 198 -1.69 -10.94 16.11
C ALA A 198 -2.33 -11.19 17.49
N LEU A 199 -2.19 -10.25 18.44
CA LEU A 199 -2.80 -10.31 19.76
C LEU A 199 -4.18 -9.65 19.82
N PHE A 200 -4.51 -8.76 18.88
CA PHE A 200 -5.84 -8.16 18.76
C PHE A 200 -6.83 -9.19 18.23
N ARG A 201 -7.37 -10.04 19.12
CA ARG A 201 -8.51 -10.92 18.82
C ARG A 201 -9.80 -10.10 18.67
N LYS A 202 -10.69 -10.58 17.79
CA LYS A 202 -12.09 -10.14 17.58
C LYS A 202 -12.86 -10.01 18.91
N GLY A 203 -12.69 -8.90 19.61
CA GLY A 203 -13.50 -8.51 20.77
C GLY A 203 -14.89 -7.99 20.38
N THR A 204 -15.20 -7.88 19.10
CA THR A 204 -16.52 -7.47 18.61
C THR A 204 -17.12 -8.57 17.76
N GLY A 205 -17.40 -9.71 18.39
CA GLY A 205 -18.61 -10.42 17.98
C GLY A 205 -19.75 -9.43 18.16
N ARG A 206 -20.36 -8.98 17.06
CA ARG A 206 -21.68 -8.35 17.13
C ARG A 206 -22.59 -9.38 17.81
N ALA A 207 -23.02 -9.07 19.03
CA ALA A 207 -24.21 -9.64 19.62
C ALA A 207 -25.43 -9.17 18.83
#